data_AF-A0A1E4ZXR5-F1
#
_entry.id   AF-A0A1E4ZXR5-F1
#
_cell.length_a   1.000
_cell.length_b   1.000
_cell.length_c   1.000
_cell.angle_alpha   90.00
_cell.angle_beta   90.00
_cell.angle_gamma   90.00
#
_symmetry.space_group_name_H-M   'P 1'
#
loop_
_entity.id
_entity.type
_entity.pdbx_description
1 polymer ?
#
loop_
_entity_poly.entity_id
_entity_poly.type
_entity_poly.pdbx_seq_one_letter_code
_entity_poly.pdbx_strand_id
1 'polypeptide(L)'
;MWWDRLRKKDKLALHNDITSICNSITSDITEEIERCDKEYIYRKHFMKLDVKCRDLLYLLCKGKSVQEVATSLSYSEAYIRKKKFKCKECLLRMIRQDPMFKELSPDFKEVLAKGA
;
A
#
# COMPACT_ATOMS: atom_id res chain seq x y z
N MET A 1 -59.26 -3.98 2.57
CA MET A 1 -58.05 -4.76 2.21
C MET A 1 -56.79 -4.02 2.68
N TRP A 2 -56.43 -4.20 3.96
CA TRP A 2 -55.27 -3.55 4.62
C TRP A 2 -53.96 -4.31 4.39
N TRP A 3 -54.07 -5.62 4.21
CA TRP A 3 -52.97 -6.56 4.02
C TRP A 3 -52.09 -6.28 2.79
N ASP A 4 -52.63 -5.70 1.72
CA ASP A 4 -51.87 -5.32 0.52
C ASP A 4 -50.96 -4.10 0.70
N ARG A 5 -51.23 -3.26 1.71
CA ARG A 5 -50.39 -2.08 1.99
C ARG A 5 -49.16 -2.44 2.82
N LEU A 6 -49.24 -3.45 3.69
CA LEU A 6 -48.08 -3.93 4.46
C LEU A 6 -47.04 -4.58 3.54
N ARG A 7 -47.46 -5.45 2.62
CA ARG A 7 -46.55 -6.19 1.71
C ARG A 7 -45.71 -5.28 0.80
N LYS A 8 -46.19 -4.07 0.47
CA LYS A 8 -45.43 -3.10 -0.35
C LYS A 8 -44.41 -2.30 0.44
N LYS A 9 -44.68 -2.00 1.72
CA LYS A 9 -43.73 -1.29 2.60
C LYS A 9 -42.56 -2.18 3.03
N ASP A 10 -42.84 -3.45 3.29
CA ASP A 10 -41.83 -4.43 3.74
C ASP A 10 -40.81 -4.77 2.64
N LYS A 11 -41.28 -4.88 1.39
CA LYS A 11 -40.43 -5.23 0.24
C LYS A 11 -39.45 -4.12 -0.17
N LEU A 12 -39.82 -2.85 0.02
CA LEU A 12 -38.98 -1.70 -0.31
C LEU A 12 -37.90 -1.44 0.75
N ALA A 13 -38.21 -1.68 2.03
CA ALA A 13 -37.22 -1.56 3.11
C ALA A 13 -36.12 -2.63 2.98
N LEU A 14 -36.50 -3.89 2.72
CA LEU A 14 -35.56 -5.00 2.59
C LEU A 14 -34.60 -4.85 1.40
N HIS A 15 -35.06 -4.29 0.27
CA HIS A 15 -34.21 -4.07 -0.90
C HIS A 15 -33.13 -3.01 -0.65
N ASN A 16 -33.46 -1.94 0.09
CA ASN A 16 -32.51 -0.89 0.43
C ASN A 16 -31.45 -1.38 1.42
N ASP A 17 -31.83 -2.21 2.39
CA ASP A 17 -30.89 -2.78 3.36
C ASP A 17 -29.90 -3.74 2.70
N ILE A 18 -30.37 -4.61 1.80
CA ILE A 18 -29.49 -5.50 1.01
C ILE A 18 -28.54 -4.69 0.12
N THR A 19 -29.05 -3.66 -0.55
CA THR A 19 -28.23 -2.80 -1.43
C THR A 19 -27.13 -2.07 -0.64
N SER A 20 -27.46 -1.56 0.55
CA SER A 20 -26.51 -0.90 1.45
C SER A 20 -25.40 -1.86 1.93
N ILE A 21 -25.77 -3.08 2.33
CA ILE A 21 -24.83 -4.10 2.77
C ILE A 21 -23.93 -4.57 1.62
N CYS A 22 -24.48 -4.81 0.43
CA CYS A 22 -23.68 -5.18 -0.75
C CYS A 22 -22.68 -4.08 -1.13
N ASN A 23 -23.05 -2.80 -1.02
CA ASN A 23 -22.13 -1.69 -1.26
C ASN A 23 -21.01 -1.65 -0.20
N SER A 24 -21.32 -1.90 1.07
CA SER A 24 -20.30 -1.99 2.12
C SER A 24 -19.33 -3.16 1.92
N ILE A 25 -19.83 -4.34 1.55
CA ILE A 25 -19.01 -5.54 1.30
C ILE A 25 -18.13 -5.35 0.05
N THR A 26 -18.69 -4.79 -1.01
CA THR A 26 -17.93 -4.52 -2.25
C THR A 26 -16.85 -3.48 -2.02
N SER A 27 -17.09 -2.46 -1.19
CA SER A 27 -16.05 -1.51 -0.75
C SER A 27 -14.91 -2.23 -0.04
N ASP A 28 -15.21 -3.05 0.97
CA ASP A 28 -14.22 -3.77 1.77
C ASP A 28 -13.37 -4.75 0.92
N ILE A 29 -14.01 -5.49 0.02
CA ILE A 29 -13.31 -6.38 -0.93
C ILE A 29 -12.41 -5.57 -1.87
N THR A 30 -12.87 -4.42 -2.35
CA THR A 30 -12.08 -3.58 -3.27
C THR A 30 -10.84 -3.02 -2.57
N GLU A 31 -10.98 -2.56 -1.32
CA GLU A 31 -9.87 -2.08 -0.49
C GLU A 31 -8.84 -3.19 -0.22
N GLU A 32 -9.28 -4.42 0.04
CA GLU A 32 -8.41 -5.58 0.22
C GLU A 32 -7.62 -5.90 -1.06
N ILE A 33 -8.28 -5.91 -2.21
CA ILE A 33 -7.65 -6.16 -3.51
C ILE A 33 -6.57 -5.10 -3.78
N GLU A 34 -6.91 -3.82 -3.60
CA GLU A 34 -5.93 -2.74 -3.77
C GLU A 34 -4.72 -2.88 -2.85
N ARG A 35 -4.94 -3.31 -1.61
CA ARG A 35 -3.85 -3.57 -0.65
C ARG A 35 -2.94 -4.69 -1.13
N CYS A 36 -3.51 -5.81 -1.57
CA CYS A 36 -2.77 -6.93 -2.13
C CYS A 36 -1.94 -6.51 -3.36
N ASP A 37 -2.52 -5.72 -4.25
CA ASP A 37 -1.85 -5.23 -5.45
C ASP A 37 -0.69 -4.28 -5.12
N LYS A 38 -0.90 -3.34 -4.18
CA LYS A 38 0.16 -2.45 -3.68
C LYS A 38 1.30 -3.25 -3.05
N GLU A 39 0.98 -4.28 -2.26
CA GLU A 39 1.98 -5.17 -1.66
C GLU A 39 2.75 -5.97 -2.74
N TYR A 40 2.05 -6.49 -3.74
CA TYR A 40 2.65 -7.23 -4.84
C TYR A 40 3.68 -6.36 -5.59
N ILE A 41 3.31 -5.13 -5.95
CA ILE A 41 4.21 -4.19 -6.62
C ILE A 41 5.43 -3.88 -5.75
N TYR A 42 5.22 -3.62 -4.45
CA TYR A 42 6.32 -3.39 -3.52
C TYR A 42 7.29 -4.57 -3.50
N ARG A 43 6.79 -5.80 -3.29
CA ARG A 43 7.61 -7.03 -3.24
C ARG A 43 8.35 -7.27 -4.56
N LYS A 44 7.67 -7.10 -5.69
CA LYS A 44 8.23 -7.24 -7.05
C LYS A 44 9.45 -6.36 -7.26
N HIS A 45 9.38 -5.08 -6.87
CA HIS A 45 10.51 -4.16 -7.03
C HIS A 45 11.55 -4.27 -5.94
N PHE A 46 11.14 -4.60 -4.71
CA PHE A 46 12.07 -4.87 -3.61
C PHE A 46 13.04 -5.99 -3.97
N MET A 47 12.56 -7.06 -4.60
CA MET A 47 13.43 -8.17 -5.05
C MET A 47 14.44 -7.78 -6.12
N LYS A 48 14.17 -6.74 -6.92
CA LYS A 48 15.08 -6.26 -7.97
C LYS A 48 16.19 -5.33 -7.46
N LEU A 49 16.11 -4.87 -6.21
CA LEU A 49 17.19 -4.09 -5.62
C LEU A 49 18.47 -4.94 -5.50
N ASP A 50 19.62 -4.27 -5.50
CA ASP A 50 20.88 -4.94 -5.18
C ASP A 50 20.85 -5.55 -3.77
N VAL A 51 21.60 -6.64 -3.57
CA VAL A 51 21.62 -7.41 -2.32
C VAL A 51 21.85 -6.50 -1.11
N LYS A 52 22.82 -5.57 -1.21
CA LYS A 52 23.15 -4.66 -0.10
C LYS A 52 21.99 -3.72 0.22
N CYS A 53 21.28 -3.22 -0.79
CA CYS A 53 20.08 -2.41 -0.58
C CYS A 53 18.92 -3.22 0.02
N ARG A 54 18.67 -4.45 -0.44
CA ARG A 54 17.64 -5.31 0.14
C ARG A 54 17.92 -5.63 1.60
N ASP A 55 19.13 -6.08 1.91
CA ASP A 55 19.51 -6.46 3.27
C ASP A 55 19.40 -5.26 4.22
N LEU A 56 19.87 -4.09 3.76
CA LEU A 56 19.76 -2.85 4.52
C LEU A 56 18.30 -2.50 4.84
N LEU A 57 17.44 -2.45 3.81
CA LEU A 57 16.04 -2.09 4.00
C LEU A 57 15.28 -3.15 4.81
N TYR A 58 15.58 -4.43 4.62
CA TYR A 58 15.00 -5.53 5.38
C TYR A 58 15.28 -5.42 6.88
N LEU A 59 16.54 -5.15 7.26
CA LEU A 59 16.91 -4.98 8.66
C LEU A 59 16.19 -3.78 9.31
N LEU A 60 16.08 -2.67 8.57
CA LEU A 60 15.34 -1.49 9.04
C LEU A 60 13.84 -1.77 9.16
N CYS A 61 13.25 -2.53 8.23
CA CYS A 61 11.85 -2.96 8.30
C CYS A 61 11.58 -3.89 9.49
N LYS A 62 12.57 -4.67 9.93
CA LYS A 62 12.52 -5.47 11.16
C LYS A 62 12.59 -4.64 12.45
N GLY A 63 12.62 -3.32 12.36
CA GLY A 63 12.67 -2.42 13.51
C GLY A 63 14.07 -2.12 14.04
N LYS A 64 15.14 -2.62 13.38
CA LYS A 64 16.50 -2.27 13.78
C LYS A 64 16.78 -0.78 13.51
N SER A 65 17.45 -0.14 14.45
CA SER A 65 17.95 1.22 14.30
C SER A 65 19.09 1.30 13.28
N VAL A 66 19.36 2.51 12.79
CA VAL A 66 20.49 2.76 11.89
C VAL A 66 21.82 2.35 12.53
N GLN A 67 21.95 2.52 13.85
CA GLN A 67 23.16 2.18 14.61
C GLN A 67 23.37 0.66 14.64
N GLU A 68 22.33 -0.10 15.00
CA GLU A 68 22.39 -1.57 15.02
C GLU A 68 22.69 -2.16 13.65
N VAL A 69 22.15 -1.56 12.58
CA VAL A 69 22.40 -1.98 11.20
C VAL A 69 23.83 -1.64 10.77
N ALA A 70 24.35 -0.47 11.16
CA ALA A 70 25.73 -0.07 10.92
C ALA A 70 26.71 -1.04 11.58
N THR A 71 26.48 -1.40 12.85
CA THR A 71 27.25 -2.41 13.56
C THR A 71 27.15 -3.79 12.91
N SER A 72 25.93 -4.22 12.56
CA SER A 72 25.69 -5.54 11.93
C SER A 72 26.37 -5.71 10.58
N LEU A 73 26.52 -4.62 9.81
CA LEU A 73 27.12 -4.62 8.47
C LEU A 73 28.57 -4.09 8.45
N SER A 74 29.15 -3.77 9.62
CA SER A 74 30.49 -3.20 9.76
C SER A 74 30.74 -1.93 8.93
N TYR A 75 29.74 -1.04 8.86
CA TYR A 75 29.86 0.27 8.22
C TYR A 75 29.63 1.40 9.22
N SER A 76 29.96 2.64 8.84
CA SER A 76 29.60 3.81 9.65
C SER A 76 28.12 4.15 9.55
N GLU A 77 27.55 4.73 10.61
CA GLU A 77 26.17 5.21 10.58
C GLU A 77 25.91 6.22 9.46
N ALA A 78 26.85 7.13 9.21
CA ALA A 78 26.76 8.12 8.15
C ALA A 78 26.63 7.45 6.77
N TYR A 79 27.42 6.40 6.52
CA TYR A 79 27.30 5.60 5.30
C TYR A 79 25.94 4.92 5.22
N ILE A 80 25.45 4.30 6.30
CA ILE A 80 24.16 3.63 6.33
C ILE A 80 23.00 4.61 6.08
N ARG A 81 23.02 5.81 6.66
CA ARG A 81 21.99 6.86 6.41
C ARG A 81 21.95 7.25 4.94
N LYS A 82 23.13 7.51 4.35
CA LYS A 82 23.25 7.84 2.92
C LYS A 82 22.81 6.69 2.03
N LYS A 83 23.19 5.45 2.36
CA LYS A 83 22.82 4.25 1.60
C LYS A 83 21.32 3.98 1.72
N LYS A 84 20.72 4.11 2.91
CA LYS A 84 19.27 3.99 3.15
C LYS A 84 18.49 4.92 2.24
N PHE A 85 18.87 6.20 2.19
CA PHE A 85 18.22 7.18 1.32
C PHE A 85 18.30 6.75 -0.15
N LYS A 86 19.50 6.42 -0.64
CA LYS A 86 19.69 5.96 -2.03
C LYS A 86 18.89 4.71 -2.38
N CYS A 87 18.85 3.72 -1.48
CA CYS A 87 18.11 2.48 -1.71
C CYS A 87 16.59 2.74 -1.76
N LYS A 88 16.08 3.62 -0.87
CA LYS A 88 14.68 4.05 -0.90
C LYS A 88 14.33 4.78 -2.20
N GLU A 89 15.14 5.75 -2.60
CA GLU A 89 14.94 6.48 -3.87
C GLU A 89 14.94 5.54 -5.07
N CYS A 90 15.86 4.57 -5.10
CA CYS A 90 15.90 3.57 -6.17
C CYS A 90 14.61 2.73 -6.20
N LEU A 91 14.17 2.22 -5.05
CA LEU A 91 12.94 1.43 -4.93
C LEU A 91 11.71 2.23 -5.38
N LEU A 92 11.59 3.47 -4.89
CA LEU A 92 10.48 4.37 -5.24
C LEU A 92 10.47 4.67 -6.74
N ARG A 93 11.64 4.92 -7.35
CA ARG A 93 11.74 5.14 -8.80
C ARG A 93 11.24 3.94 -9.59
N MET A 94 11.59 2.72 -9.18
CA MET A 94 11.13 1.50 -9.86
C MET A 94 9.62 1.30 -9.72
N ILE A 95 9.07 1.52 -8.51
CA ILE A 95 7.63 1.44 -8.26
C ILE A 95 6.88 2.48 -9.10
N ARG A 96 7.34 3.74 -9.13
CA ARG A 96 6.71 4.83 -9.92
C ARG A 96 6.69 4.56 -11.43
N GLN A 97 7.64 3.77 -11.92
CA GLN A 97 7.71 3.42 -13.34
C GLN A 97 6.82 2.21 -13.68
N ASP A 98 6.33 1.47 -12.68
CA ASP A 98 5.48 0.30 -12.90
C ASP A 98 4.10 0.73 -13.45
N PRO A 99 3.66 0.17 -14.59
CA PRO A 99 2.34 0.46 -15.14
C PRO A 99 1.19 0.19 -14.16
N MET A 100 1.26 -0.93 -13.42
CA MET A 100 0.22 -1.33 -12.48
C MET A 100 0.11 -0.33 -11.31
N PHE A 101 1.23 0.27 -10.90
CA PHE A 101 1.21 1.30 -9.84
C PHE A 101 0.51 2.58 -10.32
N LYS A 102 0.66 2.94 -11.59
CA LYS A 102 0.02 4.13 -12.16
C LYS A 102 -1.49 3.99 -12.26
N GLU A 103 -1.98 2.77 -12.47
CA GLU A 103 -3.41 2.46 -12.50
C GLU A 103 -4.03 2.54 -11.10
N LEU A 104 -3.31 2.07 -10.07
CA LEU A 104 -3.77 2.07 -8.67
C LEU A 104 -3.65 3.43 -7.96
N SER A 105 -2.93 4.40 -8.53
CA SER A 105 -2.70 5.69 -7.87
C SER A 105 -2.71 6.87 -8.84
N PRO A 106 -3.90 7.28 -9.33
CA PRO A 106 -4.04 8.43 -10.23
C PRO A 106 -3.61 9.76 -9.59
N ASP A 107 -3.73 9.90 -8.26
CA ASP A 107 -3.50 11.15 -7.51
C ASP A 107 -2.09 11.34 -6.90
N PHE A 108 -1.16 10.38 -7.10
CA PHE A 108 0.17 10.46 -6.47
C PHE A 108 1.05 11.63 -6.96
N LYS A 109 0.58 12.42 -7.94
CA LYS A 109 1.24 13.66 -8.39
C LYS A 109 1.25 14.76 -7.31
N GLU A 110 0.31 14.75 -6.36
CA GLU A 110 0.12 15.87 -5.42
C GLU A 110 0.94 15.77 -4.12
N VAL A 111 1.22 14.55 -3.63
CA VAL A 111 1.91 14.31 -2.34
C VAL A 111 3.38 14.78 -2.36
N LEU A 112 4.00 14.89 -3.54
CA LEU A 112 5.41 15.25 -3.68
C LEU A 112 5.67 16.75 -3.93
N ALA A 113 4.64 17.55 -4.24
CA ALA A 113 4.77 19.01 -4.33
C ALA A 113 4.98 19.66 -2.94
N LYS A 114 4.76 18.90 -1.86
CA LYS A 114 4.88 19.36 -0.46
C LYS A 114 6.11 18.79 0.28
N GLY A 115 7.02 18.13 -0.43
CA GLY A 115 8.18 17.45 0.17
C GLY A 115 9.54 17.77 -0.46
N ALA A 116 9.63 18.87 -1.21
CA ALA A 116 10.88 19.40 -1.77
C ALA A 116 11.23 20.74 -1.11
#